data_AF-A0A4S9L911-F1
#
_entry.id   AF-A0A4S9L911-F1
#
_cell.length_a   1.000
_cell.length_b   1.000
_cell.length_c   1.000
_cell.angle_alpha   90.00
_cell.angle_beta   90.00
_cell.angle_gamma   90.00
#
_symmetry.space_group_name_H-M   'P 1'
#
loop_
_entity.id
_entity.type
_entity.pdbx_description
1 polymer ?
#
loop_
_entity_poly.entity_id
_entity_poly.type
_entity_poly.pdbx_seq_one_letter_code
_entity_poly.pdbx_strand_id
1 'polypeptide(L)'
;PRDCFHLQIFTFNPLSFLHLLSQLQSLILLLYKMLFSTSSTALAALVLAPLALAAPATSPNPAIFERSLNSGKGTWYGMSCGEEACWQQGACAFTDYVLPSSIAGSTCVSETIWSNGQNCGGCVSITYKGGAKKIAMVTNKTGGDKNHLDMSPNMFSKIANKNLGEIPIEWEFVPCPITDGLQIKMHGGSSQYWFAATVMNARLRTFKLEVSGDSGKTWKSTTRNVNNFFEITGGTGTKTAWVRATSEKGDTVIVKDVDMSSGKTTKSTINYKA
;
A
#
# COMPACT_ATOMS: atom_id res chain seq x y z
N PRO A 1 9.12 2.08 -24.92
CA PRO A 1 9.09 2.96 -23.73
C PRO A 1 7.70 2.87 -23.08
N ARG A 2 7.59 2.09 -22.00
CA ARG A 2 6.35 2.00 -21.25
C ARG A 2 6.44 3.05 -20.15
N ASP A 3 5.75 4.17 -20.33
CA ASP A 3 5.74 5.22 -19.32
C ASP A 3 4.81 4.79 -18.18
N CYS A 4 5.28 4.92 -16.93
CA CYS A 4 4.41 4.72 -15.77
C CYS A 4 3.30 5.76 -15.78
N PHE A 5 2.11 5.39 -15.29
CA PHE A 5 0.95 6.27 -15.32
C PHE A 5 1.24 7.58 -14.56
N HIS A 6 1.08 8.72 -15.24
CA HIS A 6 0.99 10.03 -14.61
C HIS A 6 -0.45 10.27 -14.15
N LEU A 7 -0.65 10.58 -12.86
CA LEU A 7 -1.96 10.94 -12.35
C LEU A 7 -2.35 12.32 -12.90
N GLN A 8 -3.26 12.40 -13.88
CA GLN A 8 -3.92 13.66 -14.20
C GLN A 8 -4.94 13.97 -13.11
N ILE A 9 -4.68 15.01 -12.33
CA ILE A 9 -5.61 15.52 -11.32
C ILE A 9 -6.80 16.15 -12.05
N PHE A 10 -7.88 15.41 -12.20
CA PHE A 10 -9.16 15.99 -12.59
C PHE A 10 -9.78 16.71 -11.39
N THR A 11 -10.04 18.00 -11.53
CA THR A 11 -10.92 18.75 -10.63
C THR A 11 -12.34 18.22 -10.82
N PHE A 12 -12.84 17.45 -9.85
CA PHE A 12 -14.18 16.88 -9.93
C PHE A 12 -15.25 17.95 -9.63
N ASN A 13 -16.22 18.06 -10.55
CA ASN A 13 -17.42 18.87 -10.39
C ASN A 13 -18.51 18.02 -9.67
N PRO A 14 -19.01 18.43 -8.49
CA PRO A 14 -19.82 17.58 -7.59
C PRO A 14 -21.24 17.24 -8.10
N LEU A 15 -21.67 17.74 -9.25
CA LEU A 15 -23.05 17.61 -9.74
C LEU A 15 -23.34 16.28 -10.47
N SER A 16 -22.33 15.53 -10.91
CA SER A 16 -22.52 14.30 -11.70
C SER A 16 -22.66 13.01 -10.87
N PHE A 17 -22.37 13.08 -9.55
CA PHE A 17 -22.34 11.90 -8.67
C PHE A 17 -23.71 11.52 -8.06
N LEU A 18 -24.67 12.45 -8.00
CA LEU A 18 -25.97 12.20 -7.38
C LEU A 18 -26.90 11.29 -8.20
N HIS A 19 -26.69 11.15 -9.51
CA HIS A 19 -27.54 10.29 -10.36
C HIS A 19 -27.13 8.81 -10.34
N LEU A 20 -25.87 8.48 -10.03
CA LEU A 20 -25.41 7.08 -9.96
C LEU A 20 -25.80 6.40 -8.64
N LEU A 21 -25.87 7.14 -7.54
CA LEU A 21 -26.17 6.61 -6.20
C LEU A 21 -27.63 6.16 -6.04
N SER A 22 -28.60 6.74 -6.77
CA SER A 22 -30.01 6.34 -6.67
C SER A 22 -30.32 5.03 -7.38
N GLN A 23 -29.53 4.66 -8.41
CA GLN A 23 -29.70 3.42 -9.16
C GLN A 23 -29.13 2.21 -8.40
N LEU A 24 -28.09 2.41 -7.58
CA LEU A 24 -27.42 1.35 -6.82
C LEU A 24 -28.20 0.88 -5.57
N GLN A 25 -28.98 1.76 -4.92
CA GLN A 25 -29.77 1.37 -3.75
C GLN A 25 -30.93 0.40 -4.10
N SER A 26 -31.51 0.51 -5.29
CA SER A 26 -32.62 -0.34 -5.72
C SER A 26 -32.18 -1.79 -5.98
N LEU A 27 -30.95 -2.02 -6.46
CA LEU A 27 -30.44 -3.37 -6.71
C LEU A 27 -30.05 -4.12 -5.41
N ILE A 28 -29.55 -3.41 -4.39
CA ILE A 28 -29.15 -4.02 -3.12
C ILE A 28 -30.36 -4.55 -2.35
N LEU A 29 -31.52 -3.88 -2.44
CA LEU A 29 -32.75 -4.32 -1.78
C LEU A 29 -33.37 -5.57 -2.45
N LEU A 30 -33.18 -5.75 -3.76
CA LEU A 30 -33.63 -6.95 -4.49
C LEU A 30 -32.74 -8.17 -4.19
N LEU A 31 -31.43 -7.97 -4.02
CA LEU A 31 -30.51 -9.05 -3.64
C LEU A 31 -30.74 -9.52 -2.20
N TYR A 32 -31.09 -8.62 -1.28
CA TYR A 32 -31.37 -8.98 0.12
C TYR A 32 -32.63 -9.84 0.28
N LYS A 33 -33.65 -9.64 -0.57
CA LYS A 33 -34.89 -10.43 -0.54
C LYS A 33 -34.76 -11.85 -1.13
N MET A 34 -33.74 -12.11 -1.95
CA MET A 34 -33.49 -13.45 -2.51
C MET A 34 -32.60 -14.34 -1.63
N LEU A 35 -31.95 -13.79 -0.60
CA LEU A 35 -31.03 -14.54 0.27
C LEU A 35 -31.67 -15.09 1.56
N PHE A 36 -32.92 -14.72 1.88
CA PHE A 36 -33.65 -15.20 3.06
C PHE A 36 -34.87 -16.03 2.65
N SER A 37 -34.63 -17.16 2.01
CA SER A 37 -35.61 -18.22 1.85
C SER A 37 -34.88 -19.57 1.82
N THR A 38 -34.78 -20.21 2.98
CA THR A 38 -35.10 -21.63 3.22
C THR A 38 -34.55 -22.08 4.57
N SER A 39 -35.44 -22.70 5.32
CA SER A 39 -35.29 -23.34 6.62
C SER A 39 -34.81 -24.78 6.48
N SER A 40 -34.02 -25.26 7.47
CA SER A 40 -34.19 -26.53 8.22
C SER A 40 -32.92 -27.33 8.53
N THR A 41 -32.86 -27.68 9.83
CA THR A 41 -32.32 -28.89 10.50
C THR A 41 -30.82 -29.17 10.51
N ALA A 42 -30.26 -29.06 11.72
CA ALA A 42 -28.97 -29.59 12.12
C ALA A 42 -29.05 -31.11 12.39
N LEU A 43 -28.13 -31.89 11.82
CA LEU A 43 -27.81 -33.25 12.24
C LEU A 43 -26.46 -33.24 12.97
N ALA A 44 -26.46 -33.70 14.22
CA ALA A 44 -25.27 -33.97 15.01
C ALA A 44 -24.69 -35.34 14.60
N ALA A 45 -23.44 -35.37 14.13
CA ALA A 45 -22.68 -36.60 13.90
C ALA A 45 -21.57 -36.72 14.96
N LEU A 46 -21.67 -37.75 15.82
CA LEU A 46 -20.59 -38.19 16.68
C LEU A 46 -19.46 -38.76 15.81
N VAL A 47 -18.24 -38.22 15.94
CA VAL A 47 -17.04 -38.80 15.32
C VAL A 47 -16.17 -39.37 16.43
N LEU A 48 -16.00 -40.69 16.42
CA LEU A 48 -15.04 -41.43 17.23
C LEU A 48 -13.61 -41.12 16.74
N ALA A 49 -12.76 -40.63 17.65
CA ALA A 49 -11.35 -40.39 17.37
C ALA A 49 -10.54 -41.70 17.47
N PRO A 50 -9.72 -42.06 16.47
CA PRO A 50 -8.68 -43.07 16.65
C PRO A 50 -7.43 -42.44 17.28
N LEU A 51 -6.88 -43.06 18.33
CA LEU A 51 -5.53 -42.78 18.81
C LEU A 51 -4.52 -43.12 17.71
N ALA A 52 -3.89 -42.11 17.12
CA ALA A 52 -2.74 -42.29 16.27
C ALA A 52 -1.46 -42.46 17.12
N LEU A 53 -0.77 -43.58 16.95
CA LEU A 53 0.56 -43.83 17.50
C LEU A 53 1.54 -42.76 17.00
N ALA A 54 2.25 -42.12 17.92
CA ALA A 54 3.33 -41.19 17.62
C ALA A 54 4.49 -41.91 16.93
N ALA A 55 4.80 -41.52 15.69
CA ALA A 55 6.05 -41.87 15.02
C ALA A 55 7.19 -40.96 15.54
N PRO A 56 8.46 -41.42 15.52
CA PRO A 56 9.57 -40.64 16.04
C PRO A 56 9.83 -39.42 15.15
N ALA A 57 9.96 -38.25 15.78
CA ALA A 57 10.30 -37.00 15.11
C ALA A 57 11.72 -37.09 14.53
N THR A 58 11.84 -37.27 13.22
CA THR A 58 13.06 -36.93 12.49
C THR A 58 13.29 -35.43 12.59
N SER A 59 14.37 -35.08 13.28
CA SER A 59 14.90 -33.71 13.40
C SER A 59 14.95 -33.03 12.03
N PRO A 60 14.32 -31.84 11.85
CA PRO A 60 14.50 -31.09 10.62
C PRO A 60 15.93 -30.53 10.61
N ASN A 61 16.72 -31.03 9.66
CA ASN A 61 17.94 -30.41 9.16
C ASN A 61 17.71 -28.89 8.98
N PRO A 62 18.63 -27.99 9.40
CA PRO A 62 18.53 -26.57 9.13
C PRO A 62 18.80 -26.30 7.64
N ALA A 63 17.89 -26.76 6.78
CA ALA A 63 17.78 -26.20 5.45
C ALA A 63 17.34 -24.75 5.65
N ILE A 64 18.23 -23.85 5.23
CA ILE A 64 18.03 -22.41 5.11
C ILE A 64 16.57 -22.17 4.70
N PHE A 65 15.81 -21.47 5.54
CA PHE A 65 14.52 -20.91 5.16
C PHE A 65 14.79 -19.83 4.10
N GLU A 66 15.17 -20.24 2.88
CA GLU A 66 15.10 -19.40 1.69
C GLU A 66 13.60 -19.14 1.49
N ARG A 67 13.15 -17.97 1.96
CA ARG A 67 11.80 -17.50 1.69
C ARG A 67 11.63 -17.51 0.17
N SER A 68 10.60 -18.21 -0.32
CA SER A 68 10.34 -18.30 -1.76
C SER A 68 10.26 -16.90 -2.36
N LEU A 69 11.26 -16.56 -3.18
CA LEU A 69 11.31 -15.30 -3.91
C LEU A 69 10.31 -15.34 -5.07
N ASN A 70 9.83 -14.16 -5.47
CA ASN A 70 9.08 -14.02 -6.71
C ASN A 70 10.07 -13.94 -7.86
N SER A 71 10.06 -14.93 -8.75
CA SER A 71 10.80 -14.86 -10.02
C SER A 71 9.95 -14.14 -11.07
N GLY A 72 10.51 -13.10 -11.68
CA GLY A 72 9.80 -12.26 -12.63
C GLY A 72 10.74 -11.52 -13.58
N LYS A 73 10.19 -10.50 -14.25
CA LYS A 73 10.92 -9.64 -15.16
C LYS A 73 11.12 -8.26 -14.52
N GLY A 74 12.31 -7.71 -14.70
CA GLY A 74 12.66 -6.35 -14.35
C GLY A 74 12.90 -5.54 -15.61
N THR A 75 12.18 -4.44 -15.78
CA THR A 75 12.46 -3.42 -16.82
C THR A 75 12.79 -2.09 -16.16
N TRP A 76 12.98 -1.05 -16.97
CA TRP A 76 13.05 0.32 -16.49
C TRP A 76 12.27 1.29 -17.38
N TYR A 77 11.82 2.37 -16.77
CA TYR A 77 10.98 3.40 -17.40
C TYR A 77 11.64 4.79 -17.31
N GLY A 78 10.94 5.82 -17.78
CA GLY A 78 11.30 7.21 -17.46
C GLY A 78 12.52 7.72 -18.21
N MET A 79 12.63 7.40 -19.51
CA MET A 79 13.71 7.90 -20.35
C MET A 79 13.73 9.45 -20.43
N SER A 80 12.60 10.10 -20.15
CA SER A 80 12.38 11.55 -20.16
C SER A 80 12.26 12.20 -18.78
N CYS A 81 12.27 11.44 -17.68
CA CYS A 81 12.16 11.99 -16.32
C CYS A 81 13.31 11.51 -15.42
N GLY A 82 13.79 12.40 -14.54
CA GLY A 82 14.71 12.02 -13.46
C GLY A 82 13.97 11.21 -12.38
N GLU A 83 14.72 10.47 -11.56
CA GLU A 83 14.16 9.51 -10.59
C GLU A 83 13.01 10.07 -9.76
N GLU A 84 13.19 11.25 -9.15
CA GLU A 84 12.17 11.88 -8.30
C GLU A 84 10.94 12.36 -9.10
N ALA A 85 11.16 13.05 -10.23
CA ALA A 85 10.08 13.57 -11.07
C ALA A 85 9.15 12.46 -11.58
N CYS A 86 9.69 11.26 -11.79
CA CYS A 86 8.95 10.11 -12.28
C CYS A 86 7.90 9.53 -11.30
N TRP A 87 7.86 9.96 -10.03
CA TRP A 87 6.92 9.40 -9.04
C TRP A 87 6.26 10.40 -8.07
N GLN A 88 6.68 11.67 -8.04
CA GLN A 88 6.02 12.74 -7.25
C GLN A 88 4.55 13.01 -7.64
N GLN A 89 4.06 12.35 -8.69
CA GLN A 89 2.65 12.32 -9.12
C GLN A 89 2.25 10.91 -9.59
N GLY A 90 2.92 9.90 -9.04
CA GLY A 90 2.60 8.51 -9.30
C GLY A 90 1.30 8.09 -8.62
N ALA A 91 0.81 6.92 -8.98
CA ALA A 91 -0.43 6.37 -8.46
C ALA A 91 -0.44 6.22 -6.92
N CYS A 92 0.69 6.28 -6.20
CA CYS A 92 0.71 6.18 -4.73
C CYS A 92 0.39 7.50 -4.00
N ALA A 93 0.11 8.59 -4.72
CA ALA A 93 -0.19 9.91 -4.17
C ALA A 93 0.90 10.45 -3.22
N PHE A 94 2.16 10.08 -3.47
CA PHE A 94 3.30 10.75 -2.82
C PHE A 94 3.53 12.11 -3.48
N THR A 95 3.53 13.15 -2.66
CA THR A 95 3.76 14.55 -3.06
C THR A 95 4.70 15.19 -2.04
N ASP A 96 5.67 15.96 -2.53
CA ASP A 96 6.73 16.58 -1.71
C ASP A 96 7.48 15.56 -0.81
N TYR A 97 7.51 14.30 -1.22
CA TYR A 97 8.22 13.25 -0.49
C TYR A 97 9.60 13.07 -1.10
N VAL A 98 10.62 12.84 -0.29
CA VAL A 98 11.97 12.54 -0.77
C VAL A 98 12.32 11.14 -0.29
N LEU A 99 12.70 10.26 -1.21
CA LEU A 99 13.12 8.91 -0.85
C LEU A 99 14.37 8.97 0.05
N PRO A 100 14.37 8.31 1.22
CA PRO A 100 15.56 8.17 2.05
C PRO A 100 16.71 7.54 1.26
N SER A 101 17.95 7.99 1.52
CA SER A 101 19.15 7.50 0.83
C SER A 101 19.42 6.00 1.04
N SER A 102 18.82 5.40 2.06
CA SER A 102 18.84 3.96 2.32
C SER A 102 18.00 3.14 1.35
N ILE A 103 17.10 3.78 0.59
CA ILE A 103 16.33 3.16 -0.48
C ILE A 103 17.01 3.49 -1.80
N ALA A 104 17.35 2.45 -2.57
CA ALA A 104 18.18 2.59 -3.76
C ALA A 104 17.45 3.30 -4.91
N GLY A 105 16.12 3.27 -4.92
CA GLY A 105 15.27 3.98 -5.87
C GLY A 105 13.80 3.55 -5.80
N SER A 106 13.04 3.80 -6.86
CA SER A 106 11.62 3.44 -6.95
C SER A 106 11.35 2.36 -8.00
N THR A 107 10.15 1.78 -7.91
CA THR A 107 9.60 0.89 -8.94
C THR A 107 8.09 1.08 -9.11
N CYS A 108 7.64 0.98 -10.36
CA CYS A 108 6.25 0.80 -10.73
C CYS A 108 5.91 -0.69 -10.76
N VAL A 109 4.69 -1.04 -10.38
CA VAL A 109 4.25 -2.44 -10.30
C VAL A 109 3.01 -2.70 -11.14
N SER A 110 2.76 -3.95 -11.54
CA SER A 110 1.52 -4.32 -12.25
C SER A 110 0.28 -4.13 -11.39
N GLU A 111 -0.91 -4.08 -11.99
CA GLU A 111 -2.18 -3.97 -11.26
C GLU A 111 -2.39 -5.12 -10.24
N THR A 112 -1.89 -6.32 -10.55
CA THR A 112 -1.94 -7.47 -9.63
C THR A 112 -1.10 -7.23 -8.38
N ILE A 113 0.12 -6.71 -8.54
CA ILE A 113 0.98 -6.35 -7.41
C ILE A 113 0.44 -5.08 -6.72
N TRP A 114 -0.14 -4.15 -7.46
CA TRP A 114 -0.69 -2.90 -6.93
C TRP A 114 -1.71 -3.14 -5.81
N SER A 115 -2.62 -4.10 -6.04
CA SER A 115 -3.63 -4.54 -5.08
C SER A 115 -4.46 -3.36 -4.55
N ASN A 116 -5.00 -2.54 -5.44
CA ASN A 116 -5.79 -1.34 -5.11
C ASN A 116 -5.05 -0.36 -4.16
N GLY A 117 -3.75 -0.18 -4.37
CA GLY A 117 -2.92 0.75 -3.60
C GLY A 117 -2.47 0.22 -2.23
N GLN A 118 -2.79 -1.03 -1.89
CA GLN A 118 -2.35 -1.63 -0.63
C GLN A 118 -0.83 -1.81 -0.57
N ASN A 119 -0.17 -1.99 -1.72
CA ASN A 119 1.26 -2.20 -1.79
C ASN A 119 2.10 -0.91 -1.95
N CYS A 120 1.44 0.25 -1.99
CA CYS A 120 2.12 1.54 -2.00
C CYS A 120 3.00 1.80 -0.80
N GLY A 121 4.16 2.40 -1.06
CA GLY A 121 5.16 2.68 -0.04
C GLY A 121 5.86 1.44 0.52
N GLY A 122 5.44 0.23 0.12
CA GLY A 122 6.14 -1.00 0.44
C GLY A 122 7.50 -1.05 -0.26
N CYS A 123 8.47 -1.69 0.39
CA CYS A 123 9.78 -1.91 -0.19
C CYS A 123 9.94 -3.33 -0.71
N VAL A 124 10.62 -3.47 -1.85
CA VAL A 124 10.99 -4.75 -2.45
C VAL A 124 12.51 -4.87 -2.48
N SER A 125 13.02 -6.01 -2.05
CA SER A 125 14.42 -6.39 -2.23
C SER A 125 14.55 -7.17 -3.52
N ILE A 126 15.38 -6.69 -4.44
CA ILE A 126 15.53 -7.21 -5.80
C ILE A 126 16.96 -7.73 -5.98
N THR A 127 17.11 -8.90 -6.63
CA THR A 127 18.39 -9.44 -7.09
C THR A 127 18.31 -9.89 -8.55
N TYR A 128 19.45 -9.88 -9.22
CA TYR A 128 19.66 -10.36 -10.57
C TYR A 128 20.88 -11.28 -10.59
N LYS A 129 20.71 -12.53 -11.08
CA LYS A 129 21.79 -13.53 -11.21
C LYS A 129 22.59 -13.74 -9.91
N GLY A 130 21.92 -13.75 -8.76
CA GLY A 130 22.58 -13.92 -7.45
C GLY A 130 23.45 -12.73 -7.02
N GLY A 131 23.33 -11.58 -7.67
CA GLY A 131 24.03 -10.36 -7.31
C GLY A 131 23.55 -9.74 -6.00
N ALA A 132 24.19 -8.65 -5.59
CA ALA A 132 23.84 -7.93 -4.37
C ALA A 132 22.38 -7.43 -4.41
N LYS A 133 21.64 -7.69 -3.32
CA LYS A 133 20.26 -7.23 -3.15
C LYS A 133 20.20 -5.70 -3.14
N LYS A 134 19.23 -5.13 -3.85
CA LYS A 134 18.94 -3.68 -3.86
C LYS A 134 17.48 -3.45 -3.49
N ILE A 135 17.21 -2.41 -2.70
CA ILE A 135 15.87 -2.13 -2.19
C ILE A 135 15.25 -0.98 -2.98
N ALA A 136 14.08 -1.22 -3.57
CA ALA A 136 13.25 -0.20 -4.22
C ALA A 136 11.93 0.00 -3.46
N MET A 137 11.37 1.22 -3.52
CA MET A 137 10.02 1.50 -3.02
C MET A 137 8.99 1.44 -4.14
N VAL A 138 7.82 0.85 -3.87
CA VAL A 138 6.66 0.89 -4.77
C VAL A 138 6.02 2.28 -4.71
N THR A 139 6.08 3.02 -5.83
CA THR A 139 5.58 4.41 -5.88
C THR A 139 4.54 4.66 -6.98
N ASN A 140 4.40 3.74 -7.93
CA ASN A 140 3.49 3.90 -9.06
C ASN A 140 3.03 2.54 -9.60
N LYS A 141 2.15 2.55 -10.59
CA LYS A 141 1.70 1.37 -11.31
C LYS A 141 2.02 1.44 -12.79
N THR A 142 2.15 0.27 -13.40
CA THR A 142 2.43 0.06 -14.81
C THR A 142 1.68 -1.19 -15.30
N GLY A 143 1.80 -1.51 -16.59
CA GLY A 143 1.40 -2.82 -17.09
C GLY A 143 2.37 -3.93 -16.67
N GLY A 144 2.03 -5.17 -17.02
CA GLY A 144 2.89 -6.34 -16.77
C GLY A 144 2.17 -7.43 -16.00
N ASP A 145 2.89 -8.52 -15.74
CA ASP A 145 2.37 -9.69 -15.04
C ASP A 145 2.49 -9.56 -13.50
N LYS A 146 2.08 -10.61 -12.79
CA LYS A 146 2.05 -10.66 -11.33
C LYS A 146 3.42 -10.55 -10.63
N ASN A 147 4.53 -10.64 -11.36
CA ASN A 147 5.89 -10.58 -10.82
C ASN A 147 6.77 -9.51 -11.52
N HIS A 148 6.19 -8.69 -12.39
CA HIS A 148 6.90 -7.64 -13.14
C HIS A 148 7.17 -6.39 -12.30
N LEU A 149 8.43 -5.94 -12.28
CA LEU A 149 8.85 -4.67 -11.67
C LEU A 149 9.45 -3.74 -12.73
N ASP A 150 8.95 -2.51 -12.82
CA ASP A 150 9.43 -1.51 -13.77
C ASP A 150 10.17 -0.41 -12.98
N MET A 151 11.49 -0.44 -13.00
CA MET A 151 12.34 0.30 -12.06
C MET A 151 12.69 1.70 -12.58
N SER A 152 12.96 2.63 -11.66
CA SER A 152 13.57 3.91 -12.03
C SER A 152 14.92 3.67 -12.75
N PRO A 153 15.37 4.60 -13.63
CA PRO A 153 16.66 4.45 -14.30
C PRO A 153 17.85 4.26 -13.35
N ASN A 154 17.85 4.96 -12.19
CA ASN A 154 18.89 4.84 -11.17
C ASN A 154 18.83 3.47 -10.48
N MET A 155 17.63 3.04 -10.09
CA MET A 155 17.42 1.73 -9.48
C MET A 155 17.88 0.59 -10.39
N PHE A 156 17.49 0.62 -11.67
CA PHE A 156 17.89 -0.39 -12.64
C PHE A 156 19.41 -0.41 -12.84
N SER A 157 20.04 0.76 -12.93
CA SER A 157 21.50 0.90 -13.11
C SER A 157 22.30 0.33 -11.93
N LYS A 158 21.70 0.21 -10.74
CA LYS A 158 22.31 -0.44 -9.57
C LYS A 158 22.23 -1.97 -9.61
N ILE A 159 21.42 -2.53 -10.50
CA ILE A 159 21.21 -3.98 -10.67
C ILE A 159 21.87 -4.49 -11.97
N ALA A 160 21.70 -3.77 -13.08
CA ALA A 160 22.20 -4.20 -14.39
C ALA A 160 22.45 -3.03 -15.35
N ASN A 161 23.14 -3.32 -16.45
CA ASN A 161 23.32 -2.37 -17.54
C ASN A 161 21.97 -2.07 -18.22
N LYS A 162 21.56 -0.80 -18.25
CA LYS A 162 20.29 -0.33 -18.87
C LYS A 162 20.11 -0.77 -20.33
N ASN A 163 21.18 -1.00 -21.07
CA ASN A 163 21.14 -1.46 -22.46
C ASN A 163 20.53 -2.86 -22.61
N LEU A 164 20.46 -3.65 -21.53
CA LEU A 164 19.76 -4.93 -21.53
C LEU A 164 18.24 -4.75 -21.66
N GLY A 165 17.70 -3.60 -21.21
CA GLY A 165 16.28 -3.24 -21.29
C GLY A 165 15.38 -4.04 -20.35
N GLU A 166 15.45 -5.36 -20.42
CA GLU A 166 14.70 -6.32 -19.61
C GLU A 166 15.68 -7.38 -19.06
N ILE A 167 15.53 -7.73 -17.78
CA ILE A 167 16.31 -8.76 -17.11
C ILE A 167 15.40 -9.69 -16.30
N PRO A 168 15.70 -10.99 -16.16
CA PRO A 168 15.06 -11.80 -15.15
C PRO A 168 15.47 -11.30 -13.76
N ILE A 169 14.55 -11.21 -12.82
CA ILE A 169 14.83 -10.80 -11.44
C ILE A 169 14.18 -11.76 -10.45
N GLU A 170 14.73 -11.78 -9.24
CA GLU A 170 14.09 -12.38 -8.08
C GLU A 170 13.86 -11.28 -7.04
N TRP A 171 12.67 -11.26 -6.44
CA TRP A 171 12.35 -10.22 -5.47
C TRP A 171 11.36 -10.67 -4.41
N GLU A 172 11.38 -9.96 -3.29
CA GLU A 172 10.43 -10.14 -2.21
C GLU A 172 10.11 -8.80 -1.55
N PHE A 173 8.93 -8.70 -0.94
CA PHE A 173 8.64 -7.58 -0.05
C PHE A 173 9.44 -7.70 1.25
N VAL A 174 10.08 -6.59 1.63
CA VAL A 174 10.89 -6.44 2.84
C VAL A 174 10.49 -5.17 3.59
N PRO A 175 10.76 -5.08 4.90
CA PRO A 175 10.66 -3.80 5.60
C PRO A 175 11.57 -2.75 4.95
N CYS A 176 11.05 -1.54 4.79
CA CYS A 176 11.86 -0.43 4.29
C CYS A 176 12.95 -0.07 5.33
N PRO A 177 14.20 0.16 4.88
CA PRO A 177 15.34 0.50 5.74
C PRO A 177 15.29 1.96 6.20
N ILE A 178 14.17 2.36 6.81
CA ILE A 178 13.90 3.73 7.26
C ILE A 178 14.00 3.75 8.79
N THR A 179 14.75 4.71 9.33
CA THR A 179 14.90 4.91 10.78
C THR A 179 14.04 6.05 11.31
N ASP A 180 13.78 7.06 10.47
CA ASP A 180 12.95 8.21 10.84
C ASP A 180 11.49 7.83 11.02
N GLY A 181 10.73 8.64 11.77
CA GLY A 181 9.31 8.42 11.98
C GLY A 181 8.47 8.55 10.70
N LEU A 182 7.32 7.89 10.68
CA LEU A 182 6.38 8.01 9.56
C LEU A 182 5.76 9.41 9.50
N GLN A 183 5.15 9.74 8.37
CA GLN A 183 4.58 11.06 8.13
C GLN A 183 3.13 10.96 7.66
N ILE A 184 2.30 11.91 8.08
CA ILE A 184 0.94 12.08 7.58
C ILE A 184 0.96 13.33 6.68
N LYS A 185 0.75 13.13 5.37
CA LYS A 185 0.61 14.20 4.39
C LYS A 185 -0.87 14.42 4.09
N MET A 186 -1.37 15.60 4.40
CA MET A 186 -2.71 16.03 4.01
C MET A 186 -2.74 16.28 2.49
N HIS A 187 -3.75 15.77 1.82
CA HIS A 187 -3.94 15.99 0.38
C HIS A 187 -4.27 17.47 0.11
N GLY A 188 -3.99 17.95 -1.12
CA GLY A 188 -4.45 19.27 -1.58
C GLY A 188 -5.97 19.38 -1.50
N GLY A 189 -6.49 20.44 -0.89
CA GLY A 189 -7.91 20.64 -0.61
C GLY A 189 -8.37 20.13 0.76
N SER A 190 -7.54 19.40 1.50
CA SER A 190 -7.88 18.90 2.84
C SER A 190 -8.15 20.02 3.84
N SER A 191 -9.09 19.76 4.74
CA SER A 191 -9.47 20.65 5.82
C SER A 191 -10.14 19.88 6.96
N GLN A 192 -10.52 20.60 8.02
CA GLN A 192 -11.39 20.08 9.07
C GLN A 192 -12.75 19.55 8.56
N TYR A 193 -13.17 19.90 7.34
CA TYR A 193 -14.46 19.50 6.75
C TYR A 193 -14.32 18.39 5.69
N TRP A 194 -13.11 18.18 5.16
CA TRP A 194 -12.80 17.11 4.21
C TRP A 194 -11.41 16.56 4.52
N PHE A 195 -11.37 15.33 5.02
CA PHE A 195 -10.13 14.66 5.38
C PHE A 195 -9.69 13.71 4.26
N ALA A 196 -8.50 13.96 3.72
CA ALA A 196 -7.78 13.04 2.86
C ALA A 196 -6.28 13.07 3.21
N ALA A 197 -5.69 11.92 3.50
CA ALA A 197 -4.28 11.87 3.90
C ALA A 197 -3.55 10.65 3.37
N THR A 198 -2.26 10.80 3.09
CA THR A 198 -1.34 9.73 2.70
C THR A 198 -0.37 9.45 3.84
N VAL A 199 -0.13 8.18 4.16
CA VAL A 199 0.98 7.79 5.05
C VAL A 199 2.25 7.68 4.23
N MET A 200 3.28 8.43 4.60
CA MET A 200 4.58 8.44 3.94
C MET A 200 5.68 8.01 4.91
N ASN A 201 6.86 7.70 4.38
CA ASN A 201 8.04 7.32 5.16
C ASN A 201 7.79 6.12 6.09
N ALA A 202 6.92 5.19 5.72
CA ALA A 202 6.55 4.04 6.55
C ALA A 202 7.52 2.86 6.35
N ARG A 203 7.85 2.14 7.43
CA ARG A 203 8.71 0.94 7.36
C ARG A 203 8.02 -0.31 6.80
N LEU A 204 6.71 -0.37 6.95
CA LEU A 204 5.85 -1.47 6.51
C LEU A 204 4.68 -0.88 5.73
N ARG A 205 4.03 -1.70 4.89
CA ARG A 205 2.82 -1.26 4.22
C ARG A 205 1.75 -0.92 5.25
N THR A 206 1.12 0.22 5.08
CA THR A 206 -0.02 0.60 5.91
C THR A 206 -1.21 -0.25 5.49
N PHE A 207 -1.91 -0.87 6.42
CA PHE A 207 -3.13 -1.64 6.19
C PHE A 207 -4.37 -0.74 6.30
N LYS A 208 -4.48 0.01 7.40
CA LYS A 208 -5.60 0.93 7.64
C LYS A 208 -5.16 2.22 8.34
N LEU A 209 -6.01 3.23 8.23
CA LEU A 209 -5.90 4.50 8.93
C LEU A 209 -7.20 4.79 9.69
N GLU A 210 -7.08 5.43 10.83
CA GLU A 210 -8.21 5.90 11.63
C GLU A 210 -7.90 7.32 12.12
N VAL A 211 -8.92 8.16 12.24
CA VAL A 211 -8.77 9.57 12.62
C VAL A 211 -9.67 9.92 13.81
N SER A 212 -9.15 10.73 14.73
CA SER A 212 -9.83 11.17 15.94
C SER A 212 -9.75 12.70 16.07
N GLY A 213 -10.91 13.36 16.10
CA GLY A 213 -11.04 14.79 16.36
C GLY A 213 -11.12 15.14 17.85
N ASP A 214 -11.12 14.15 18.74
CA ASP A 214 -11.39 14.31 20.17
C ASP A 214 -10.26 13.74 21.05
N SER A 215 -9.02 13.86 20.56
CA SER A 215 -7.80 13.44 21.28
C SER A 215 -7.80 11.95 21.67
N GLY A 216 -8.28 11.11 20.75
CA GLY A 216 -8.23 9.64 20.87
C GLY A 216 -9.40 9.00 21.59
N LYS A 217 -10.42 9.77 22.02
CA LYS A 217 -11.61 9.22 22.69
C LYS A 217 -12.47 8.40 21.73
N THR A 218 -12.65 8.88 20.50
CA THR A 218 -13.36 8.17 19.42
C THR A 218 -12.53 8.15 18.14
N TRP A 219 -12.68 7.07 17.35
CA TRP A 219 -11.92 6.85 16.13
C TRP A 219 -12.86 6.58 14.96
N LYS A 220 -12.73 7.38 13.90
CA LYS A 220 -13.41 7.16 12.62
C LYS A 220 -12.50 6.35 11.71
N SER A 221 -13.00 5.21 11.24
CA SER A 221 -12.32 4.42 10.20
C SER A 221 -12.32 5.16 8.88
N THR A 222 -11.19 5.12 8.17
CA THR A 222 -11.07 5.68 6.82
C THR A 222 -11.27 4.60 5.76
N THR A 223 -11.54 5.04 4.53
CA THR A 223 -11.51 4.22 3.33
C THR A 223 -10.27 4.60 2.53
N ARG A 224 -9.50 3.60 2.07
CA ARG A 224 -8.38 3.85 1.16
C ARG A 224 -8.88 4.01 -0.27
N ASN A 225 -8.47 5.09 -0.91
CA ASN A 225 -8.59 5.28 -2.34
C ASN A 225 -7.60 4.37 -3.11
N VAL A 226 -7.92 4.00 -4.35
CA VAL A 226 -7.03 3.20 -5.22
C VAL A 226 -5.66 3.85 -5.42
N ASN A 227 -5.55 5.16 -5.22
CA ASN A 227 -4.32 5.94 -5.29
C ASN A 227 -3.60 6.13 -3.94
N ASN A 228 -3.91 5.30 -2.93
CA ASN A 228 -3.21 5.24 -1.64
C ASN A 228 -3.32 6.48 -0.71
N PHE A 229 -4.36 7.28 -0.87
CA PHE A 229 -4.79 8.20 0.19
C PHE A 229 -6.01 7.66 0.92
N PHE A 230 -6.22 8.11 2.15
CA PHE A 230 -7.27 7.64 3.05
C PHE A 230 -8.25 8.76 3.35
N GLU A 231 -9.53 8.46 3.24
CA GLU A 231 -10.61 9.44 3.35
C GLU A 231 -11.65 9.03 4.39
N ILE A 232 -12.36 10.02 4.93
CA ILE A 232 -13.63 9.79 5.64
C ILE A 232 -14.73 10.60 4.95
N THR A 233 -15.97 10.14 5.08
CA THR A 233 -17.12 10.97 4.72
C THR A 233 -17.19 12.16 5.67
N GLY A 234 -17.09 13.37 5.10
CA GLY A 234 -16.99 14.62 5.86
C GLY A 234 -15.58 14.84 6.42
N GLY A 235 -15.50 15.41 7.62
CA GLY A 235 -14.24 15.72 8.28
C GLY A 235 -14.25 15.44 9.78
N THR A 236 -13.22 15.90 10.47
CA THR A 236 -13.11 15.81 11.93
C THR A 236 -13.85 16.95 12.64
N GLY A 237 -14.11 18.06 11.95
CA GLY A 237 -14.63 19.29 12.52
C GLY A 237 -13.60 20.10 13.32
N THR A 238 -12.34 19.65 13.35
CA THR A 238 -11.26 20.23 14.15
C THR A 238 -10.05 20.60 13.30
N LYS A 239 -9.34 21.66 13.67
CA LYS A 239 -8.12 22.10 12.96
C LYS A 239 -6.95 21.13 13.11
N THR A 240 -6.94 20.35 14.20
CA THR A 240 -5.98 19.27 14.44
C THR A 240 -6.71 17.97 14.77
N ALA A 241 -6.08 16.84 14.45
CA ALA A 241 -6.62 15.52 14.77
C ALA A 241 -5.50 14.55 15.12
N TRP A 242 -5.83 13.49 15.86
CA TRP A 242 -4.92 12.36 16.02
C TRP A 242 -5.19 11.35 14.91
N VAL A 243 -4.12 10.80 14.35
CA VAL A 243 -4.18 9.81 13.27
C VAL A 243 -3.51 8.53 13.74
N ARG A 244 -4.25 7.42 13.71
CA ARG A 244 -3.74 6.09 14.01
C ARG A 244 -3.55 5.34 12.70
N ALA A 245 -2.31 5.00 12.39
CA ALA A 245 -1.96 4.17 11.25
C ALA A 245 -1.63 2.75 11.74
N THR A 246 -2.16 1.74 11.06
CA THR A 246 -1.90 0.32 11.37
C THR A 246 -1.19 -0.32 10.20
N SER A 247 -0.09 -1.03 10.44
CA SER A 247 0.63 -1.74 9.40
C SER A 247 -0.07 -3.05 9.00
N GLU A 248 0.39 -3.66 7.91
CA GLU A 248 0.03 -5.01 7.50
C GLU A 248 0.34 -6.11 8.52
N LYS A 249 1.22 -5.84 9.50
CA LYS A 249 1.53 -6.76 10.60
C LYS A 249 0.70 -6.48 11.86
N GLY A 250 -0.16 -5.46 11.84
CA GLY A 250 -1.06 -5.11 12.93
C GLY A 250 -0.46 -4.17 13.99
N ASP A 251 0.82 -3.79 13.90
CA ASP A 251 1.38 -2.78 14.78
C ASP A 251 0.85 -1.38 14.42
N THR A 252 0.77 -0.51 15.42
CA THR A 252 0.11 0.78 15.30
C THR A 252 1.04 1.93 15.68
N VAL A 253 0.88 3.05 14.98
CA VAL A 253 1.52 4.33 15.28
C VAL A 253 0.42 5.38 15.39
N ILE A 254 0.43 6.15 16.48
CA ILE A 254 -0.46 7.30 16.66
C ILE A 254 0.35 8.57 16.47
N VAL A 255 -0.01 9.34 15.45
CA VAL A 255 0.52 10.69 15.22
C VAL A 255 -0.47 11.67 15.83
N LYS A 256 -0.01 12.39 16.85
CA LYS A 256 -0.82 13.39 17.57
C LYS A 256 -0.80 14.71 16.81
N ASP A 257 -1.86 15.49 17.03
CA ASP A 257 -1.98 16.89 16.62
C ASP A 257 -1.63 17.16 15.15
N VAL A 258 -2.04 16.25 14.26
CA VAL A 258 -1.88 16.39 12.81
C VAL A 258 -2.62 17.64 12.37
N ASP A 259 -1.92 18.55 11.70
CA ASP A 259 -2.50 19.76 11.11
C ASP A 259 -3.39 19.37 9.93
N MET A 260 -4.70 19.67 10.02
CA MET A 260 -5.69 19.32 8.99
C MET A 260 -5.66 20.25 7.77
N SER A 261 -4.77 21.24 7.74
CA SER A 261 -4.66 22.17 6.62
C SER A 261 -4.15 21.50 5.34
N SER A 262 -4.69 21.93 4.19
CA SER A 262 -4.32 21.46 2.87
C SER A 262 -2.81 21.39 2.65
N GLY A 263 -2.32 20.24 2.19
CA GLY A 263 -0.93 20.01 1.80
C GLY A 263 0.07 19.92 2.96
N LYS A 264 -0.37 20.03 4.22
CA LYS A 264 0.54 19.97 5.38
C LYS A 264 1.05 18.55 5.63
N THR A 265 2.30 18.48 6.08
CA THR A 265 2.93 17.23 6.52
C THR A 265 3.16 17.30 8.02
N THR A 266 2.64 16.32 8.76
CA THR A 266 2.97 16.12 10.18
C THR A 266 3.88 14.91 10.32
N LYS A 267 5.04 15.09 10.97
CA LYS A 267 6.02 14.03 11.18
C LYS A 267 5.83 13.39 12.55
N SER A 268 5.86 12.06 12.59
CA SER A 268 5.96 11.28 13.82
C SER A 268 7.42 11.18 14.26
N THR A 269 7.66 10.91 15.55
CA THR A 269 8.97 10.49 16.07
C THR A 269 9.19 8.99 16.02
N ILE A 270 8.13 8.22 15.71
CA ILE A 270 8.15 6.75 15.68
C ILE A 270 7.64 6.21 14.34
N ASN A 271 8.01 4.97 14.03
CA ASN A 271 7.60 4.24 12.84
C ASN A 271 7.12 2.82 13.22
N TYR A 272 6.61 2.08 12.24
CA TYR A 272 6.20 0.70 12.42
C TYR A 272 7.35 -0.21 12.89
N LYS A 273 7.01 -1.22 13.68
CA LYS A 273 7.93 -2.27 14.11
C LYS A 273 8.02 -3.33 13.01
N ALA A 274 9.17 -3.35 12.30
CA ALA A 274 9.48 -4.33 11.27
C ALA A 274 9.65 -5.75 11.84
#